data_AF-A0A443QC75-F1
#
_entry.id   AF-A0A443QC75-F1
#
_cell.length_a   1.000
_cell.length_b   1.000
_cell.length_c   1.000
_cell.angle_alpha   90.00
_cell.angle_beta   90.00
_cell.angle_gamma   90.00
#
_symmetry.space_group_name_H-M   'P 1'
#
loop_
_entity.id
_entity.type
_entity.pdbx_description
1 polymer ?
#
loop_
_entity_poly.entity_id
_entity_poly.type
_entity_poly.pdbx_seq_one_letter_code
_entity_poly.pdbx_strand_id
1 'polypeptide(L)'
;MSETTGRILKIFCHSWRTIIGFIAPLAFMPMAISEYKETKCGYVLSVMAIFWVFEPVHLAVTALMPIALLPLLGILSTEKASLPYMKSANSLFIGGMLLAIAIEHSMLHKRVALKILLIVGSSVK
;
A
#
# COMPACT_ATOMS: atom_id res chain seq x y z
N MET A 1 -14.43 20.68 31.99
CA MET A 1 -15.35 19.88 31.15
C MET A 1 -15.04 20.01 29.64
N SER A 2 -13.79 20.29 29.25
CA SER A 2 -13.33 20.37 27.85
C SER A 2 -12.28 19.30 27.48
N GLU A 3 -11.62 18.69 28.48
CA GLU A 3 -10.56 17.70 28.25
C GLU A 3 -11.06 16.28 27.94
N THR A 4 -12.29 15.93 28.34
CA THR A 4 -12.86 14.60 28.11
C THR A 4 -13.34 14.42 26.66
N THR A 5 -13.92 15.48 26.08
CA THR A 5 -14.40 15.48 24.69
C THR A 5 -13.28 15.25 23.68
N GLY A 6 -12.09 15.83 23.91
CA GLY A 6 -10.94 15.67 23.01
C GLY A 6 -10.35 14.25 22.99
N ARG A 7 -10.45 13.50 24.09
CA ARG A 7 -10.01 12.09 24.17
C ARG A 7 -10.99 11.16 23.47
N ILE A 8 -12.29 11.37 23.64
CA ILE A 8 -13.34 10.57 22.98
C ILE A 8 -13.31 10.82 21.47
N LEU A 9 -13.13 12.07 21.02
CA LEU A 9 -13.02 12.39 19.60
C LEU A 9 -11.81 11.72 18.94
N LYS A 10 -10.66 11.63 19.63
CA LYS A 10 -9.46 10.94 19.12
C LYS A 10 -9.63 9.42 19.06
N ILE A 11 -10.24 8.82 20.08
CA ILE A 11 -10.56 7.38 20.08
C ILE A 11 -11.58 7.07 18.98
N PHE A 12 -12.56 7.93 18.78
CA PHE A 12 -13.57 7.78 17.72
C PHE A 12 -12.99 8.01 16.33
N CYS A 13 -12.15 9.03 16.10
CA CYS A 13 -11.43 9.22 14.84
C CYS A 13 -10.48 8.05 14.51
N HIS A 14 -9.84 7.48 15.52
CA HIS A 14 -8.96 6.33 15.35
C HIS A 14 -9.74 5.02 15.13
N SER A 15 -10.83 4.83 15.88
CA SER A 15 -11.66 3.62 15.82
C SER A 15 -12.55 3.59 14.56
N TRP A 16 -13.00 4.74 14.05
CA TRP A 16 -13.83 4.80 12.84
C TRP A 16 -13.14 4.16 11.62
N ARG A 17 -11.82 4.34 11.46
CA ARG A 17 -11.05 3.68 10.38
C ARG A 17 -11.07 2.16 10.53
N THR A 18 -10.87 1.63 11.74
CA THR A 18 -10.97 0.18 11.99
C THR A 18 -12.39 -0.36 11.84
N ILE A 19 -13.40 0.41 12.24
CA ILE A 19 -14.81 0.08 12.10
C ILE A 19 -15.19 -0.02 10.61
N ILE A 20 -14.75 0.91 9.77
CA ILE A 20 -14.92 0.82 8.31
C ILE A 20 -14.21 -0.41 7.74
N GLY A 21 -13.01 -0.73 8.23
CA GLY A 21 -12.26 -1.93 7.81
C GLY A 21 -13.00 -3.24 8.08
N PHE A 22 -13.76 -3.35 9.17
CA PHE A 22 -14.57 -4.54 9.47
C PHE A 22 -15.97 -4.49 8.85
N ILE A 23 -16.58 -3.31 8.76
CA ILE A 23 -17.95 -3.14 8.24
C ILE A 23 -17.99 -3.21 6.72
N ALA A 24 -17.00 -2.68 5.99
CA ALA A 24 -17.04 -2.69 4.53
C ALA A 24 -17.04 -4.11 3.93
N PRO A 25 -16.21 -5.07 4.39
CA PRO A 25 -16.30 -6.46 3.92
C PRO A 25 -17.62 -7.12 4.30
N LEU A 26 -18.18 -6.79 5.48
CA LEU A 26 -19.40 -7.36 6.02
C LEU A 26 -20.66 -6.84 5.32
N ALA A 27 -20.70 -5.54 4.99
CA ALA A 27 -21.81 -4.89 4.30
C ALA A 27 -21.91 -5.36 2.84
N PHE A 28 -20.76 -5.64 2.21
CA PHE A 28 -20.71 -6.15 0.84
C PHE A 28 -20.81 -7.69 0.76
N MET A 29 -20.79 -8.40 1.89
CA MET A 29 -20.92 -9.86 1.98
C MET A 29 -22.12 -10.46 1.21
N PRO A 30 -23.28 -9.79 1.07
CA PRO A 30 -24.38 -10.29 0.24
C PRO A 30 -24.00 -10.49 -1.24
N MET A 31 -23.07 -9.69 -1.77
CA MET A 31 -22.58 -9.82 -3.15
C MET A 31 -21.59 -10.98 -3.33
N ALA A 32 -20.94 -11.45 -2.26
CA ALA A 32 -20.00 -12.58 -2.32
C ALA A 32 -20.70 -13.95 -2.45
N ILE A 33 -21.99 -14.03 -2.09
CA ILE A 33 -22.79 -15.26 -2.09
C ILE A 33 -23.43 -15.52 -3.47
N SER A 34 -23.40 -14.55 -4.38
CA SER A 34 -23.94 -14.69 -5.74
C SER A 34 -23.19 -15.77 -6.54
N GLU A 35 -23.93 -16.53 -7.35
CA GLU A 35 -23.39 -17.64 -8.18
C GLU A 35 -22.50 -17.13 -9.32
N TYR A 36 -22.65 -15.86 -9.72
CA TYR A 36 -21.89 -15.24 -10.79
C TYR A 36 -20.48 -14.80 -10.35
N LYS A 37 -19.46 -15.26 -11.09
CA LYS A 37 -18.04 -14.88 -10.85
C LYS A 37 -17.80 -13.37 -10.96
N GLU A 38 -18.55 -12.68 -11.82
CA GLU A 38 -18.43 -11.23 -12.02
C GLU A 38 -18.81 -10.44 -10.77
N THR A 39 -19.85 -10.85 -10.05
CA THR A 39 -20.29 -10.21 -8.80
C THR A 39 -19.25 -10.38 -7.70
N LYS A 40 -18.58 -11.54 -7.64
CA LYS A 40 -17.49 -11.79 -6.68
C LYS A 40 -16.25 -10.94 -6.99
N CYS A 41 -15.93 -10.70 -8.26
CA CYS A 41 -14.88 -9.73 -8.64
C CYS A 41 -15.25 -8.31 -8.21
N GLY A 42 -16.49 -7.90 -8.46
CA GLY A 42 -17.01 -6.59 -8.07
C GLY A 42 -16.90 -6.35 -6.57
N TYR A 43 -17.24 -7.36 -5.75
CA TYR A 43 -17.07 -7.33 -4.29
C TYR A 43 -15.62 -6.97 -3.90
N VAL A 44 -14.63 -7.69 -4.43
CA VAL A 44 -13.22 -7.46 -4.09
C VAL A 44 -12.77 -6.06 -4.51
N LEU A 45 -13.18 -5.60 -5.70
CA LEU A 45 -12.85 -4.25 -6.19
C LEU A 45 -13.46 -3.15 -5.32
N SER A 46 -14.72 -3.30 -4.91
CA SER A 46 -15.39 -2.33 -4.02
C SER A 46 -14.74 -2.27 -2.64
N VAL A 47 -14.42 -3.43 -2.05
CA VAL A 47 -13.72 -3.49 -0.75
C VAL A 47 -12.33 -2.86 -0.87
N MET A 48 -11.59 -3.16 -1.94
CA MET A 48 -10.27 -2.58 -2.19
C MET A 48 -10.33 -1.05 -2.37
N ALA A 49 -11.33 -0.54 -3.11
CA ALA A 49 -11.51 0.90 -3.32
C ALA A 49 -11.80 1.63 -2.00
N ILE A 50 -12.68 1.07 -1.16
CA ILE A 50 -12.97 1.62 0.17
C ILE A 50 -11.70 1.59 1.03
N PHE A 51 -10.93 0.50 1.00
CA PHE A 51 -9.69 0.40 1.77
C PHE A 51 -8.61 1.37 1.30
N TRP A 52 -8.61 1.78 0.03
CA TRP A 52 -7.72 2.83 -0.45
C TRP A 52 -8.14 4.23 0.01
N VAL A 53 -9.44 4.53 0.07
CA VAL A 53 -9.92 5.86 0.47
C VAL A 53 -9.82 6.06 1.99
N PHE A 54 -10.17 5.03 2.77
CA PHE A 54 -10.21 5.13 4.23
C PHE A 54 -8.92 4.69 4.92
N GLU A 55 -8.02 4.03 4.18
CA GLU A 55 -6.71 3.54 4.64
C GLU A 55 -6.75 2.87 6.03
N PRO A 56 -7.68 1.93 6.29
CA PRO A 56 -7.76 1.28 7.61
C PRO A 56 -6.49 0.50 7.95
N VAL A 57 -5.76 0.04 6.92
CA VAL A 57 -4.48 -0.66 6.99
C VAL A 57 -3.47 0.02 6.06
N HIS A 58 -2.17 -0.28 6.24
CA HIS A 58 -1.10 0.27 5.41
C HIS A 58 -1.34 -0.01 3.92
N LEU A 59 -1.04 0.96 3.05
CA LEU A 59 -1.32 0.90 1.61
C LEU A 59 -0.81 -0.37 0.93
N ALA A 60 0.38 -0.85 1.33
CA ALA A 60 0.95 -2.09 0.78
C ALA A 60 0.12 -3.34 1.15
N VAL A 61 -0.48 -3.36 2.34
CA VAL A 61 -1.36 -4.45 2.78
C VAL A 61 -2.65 -4.45 1.98
N THR A 62 -3.26 -3.28 1.77
CA THR A 62 -4.44 -3.13 0.90
C THR A 62 -4.12 -3.56 -0.54
N ALA A 63 -2.96 -3.19 -1.06
CA ALA A 63 -2.54 -3.58 -2.39
C ALA A 63 -2.38 -5.09 -2.55
N LEU A 64 -2.02 -5.83 -1.49
CA LEU A 64 -1.89 -7.30 -1.50
C LEU A 64 -3.23 -8.04 -1.27
N MET A 65 -4.23 -7.38 -0.71
CA MET A 65 -5.53 -7.99 -0.39
C MET A 65 -6.18 -8.81 -1.54
N PRO A 66 -6.20 -8.36 -2.81
CA PRO A 66 -6.80 -9.15 -3.89
C PRO A 66 -6.07 -10.48 -4.14
N ILE A 67 -4.76 -10.57 -3.89
CA ILE A 67 -4.00 -11.82 -4.07
C ILE A 67 -4.54 -12.95 -3.17
N ALA A 68 -5.12 -12.60 -2.01
CA ALA A 68 -5.71 -13.53 -1.07
C ALA A 68 -7.21 -13.70 -1.32
N LEU A 69 -7.95 -12.59 -1.51
CA LEU A 69 -9.40 -12.63 -1.66
C LEU A 69 -9.88 -13.28 -2.97
N LEU A 70 -9.19 -13.08 -4.10
CA LEU A 70 -9.57 -13.69 -5.37
C LEU A 70 -9.54 -15.23 -5.36
N PRO A 71 -8.46 -15.89 -4.88
CA PRO A 71 -8.43 -17.35 -4.77
C PRO A 71 -9.35 -17.88 -3.68
N LEU A 72 -9.52 -17.17 -2.55
CA LEU A 72 -10.47 -17.54 -1.49
C LEU A 72 -11.92 -17.62 -2.00
N LEU A 73 -12.30 -16.71 -2.90
CA LEU A 73 -13.63 -16.68 -3.51
C LEU A 73 -13.78 -17.62 -4.73
N GLY A 74 -12.73 -18.36 -5.09
CA GLY A 74 -12.72 -19.31 -6.21
C GLY A 74 -12.81 -18.64 -7.58
N ILE A 75 -12.47 -17.36 -7.68
CA ILE A 75 -12.56 -16.57 -8.92
C ILE A 75 -11.37 -16.89 -9.84
N LEU A 76 -10.17 -16.89 -9.27
CA LEU A 76 -8.90 -16.98 -9.99
C LEU A 76 -7.92 -17.89 -9.23
N SER A 77 -7.06 -18.64 -9.95
CA SER A 77 -6.01 -19.44 -9.30
C SER A 77 -4.96 -18.54 -8.65
N THR A 78 -4.30 -19.05 -7.60
CA THR A 78 -3.23 -18.35 -6.87
C THR A 78 -2.10 -17.90 -7.79
N GLU A 79 -1.71 -18.75 -8.73
CA GLU A 79 -0.70 -18.43 -9.75
C GLU A 79 -1.10 -17.20 -10.56
N LYS A 80 -2.32 -17.22 -11.14
CA LYS A 80 -2.84 -16.10 -11.96
C LYS A 80 -3.06 -14.82 -11.16
N ALA A 81 -3.43 -14.92 -9.89
CA ALA A 81 -3.59 -13.77 -8.99
C ALA A 81 -2.25 -13.10 -8.65
N SER A 82 -1.17 -13.86 -8.63
CA SER A 82 0.17 -13.37 -8.26
C SER A 82 0.97 -12.76 -9.43
N LEU A 83 0.71 -13.19 -10.67
CA LEU A 83 1.39 -12.68 -11.87
C LEU A 83 1.44 -11.14 -11.98
N PRO A 84 0.36 -10.38 -11.68
CA PRO A 84 0.39 -8.92 -11.78
C PRO A 84 1.35 -8.25 -10.80
N TYR A 85 1.67 -8.89 -9.66
CA TYR A 85 2.57 -8.34 -8.65
C TYR A 85 4.04 -8.52 -9.01
N MET A 86 4.36 -9.58 -9.75
CA MET A 86 5.71 -9.92 -10.21
C MET A 86 6.06 -9.30 -11.58
N LYS A 87 5.35 -8.22 -11.97
CA LYS A 87 5.66 -7.50 -13.21
C LYS A 87 7.05 -6.86 -13.13
N SER A 88 7.73 -6.82 -14.28
CA SER A 88 9.08 -6.23 -14.43
C SER A 88 9.19 -4.81 -13.85
N ALA A 89 8.12 -4.01 -13.94
CA ALA A 89 8.06 -2.68 -13.34
C ALA A 89 8.25 -2.71 -11.82
N ASN A 90 7.53 -3.57 -11.09
CA ASN A 90 7.64 -3.66 -9.63
C ASN A 90 9.03 -4.15 -9.21
N SER A 91 9.59 -5.13 -9.92
CA SER A 91 10.94 -5.63 -9.67
C SER A 91 12.01 -4.55 -9.92
N LEU A 92 11.83 -3.70 -10.93
CA LEU A 92 12.72 -2.57 -11.20
C LEU A 92 12.65 -1.52 -10.10
N PHE A 93 11.45 -1.20 -9.60
CA PHE A 93 11.30 -0.29 -8.46
C PHE A 93 12.00 -0.82 -7.21
N ILE A 94 11.83 -2.11 -6.89
CA ILE A 94 12.52 -2.75 -5.76
C ILE A 94 14.03 -2.72 -5.97
N GLY A 95 14.52 -3.07 -7.16
CA GLY A 95 15.95 -3.01 -7.50
C GLY A 95 16.52 -1.59 -7.42
N GLY A 96 15.76 -0.59 -7.86
CA GLY A 96 16.14 0.83 -7.77
C GLY A 96 16.23 1.32 -6.33
N MET A 97 15.27 0.94 -5.48
CA MET A 97 15.32 1.25 -4.05
C MET A 97 16.50 0.56 -3.35
N LEU A 98 16.75 -0.71 -3.65
CA LEU A 98 17.92 -1.43 -3.12
C LEU A 98 19.24 -0.79 -3.55
N LEU A 99 19.35 -0.38 -4.81
CA LEU A 99 20.51 0.35 -5.31
C LEU A 99 20.69 1.70 -4.61
N ALA A 100 19.61 2.45 -4.39
CA ALA A 100 19.65 3.72 -3.66
C ALA A 100 20.18 3.52 -2.22
N ILE A 101 19.71 2.50 -1.51
CA ILE A 101 20.18 2.15 -0.16
C ILE A 101 21.66 1.74 -0.18
N ALA A 102 22.08 0.96 -1.18
CA ALA A 102 23.49 0.57 -1.33
C ALA A 102 24.41 1.79 -1.55
N ILE A 103 23.96 2.75 -2.36
CA ILE A 103 24.65 4.04 -2.61
C ILE A 103 24.73 4.88 -1.33
N GLU A 104 23.64 4.91 -0.55
CA GLU A 104 23.57 5.61 0.74
C GLU A 104 24.58 5.01 1.73
N HIS A 105 24.56 3.69 1.91
CA HIS A 105 25.48 2.98 2.80
C HIS A 105 26.95 3.11 2.38
N SER A 106 27.23 3.16 1.07
CA SER A 106 28.58 3.40 0.53
C SER A 106 29.06 4.85 0.68
N MET A 107 28.21 5.75 1.22
CA MET A 107 28.45 7.19 1.31
C MET A 107 28.86 7.82 -0.04
N LEU A 108 28.45 7.18 -1.14
CA LEU A 108 28.89 7.57 -2.48
C LEU A 108 28.37 8.97 -2.83
N HIS A 109 27.14 9.29 -2.37
CA HIS A 109 26.56 10.63 -2.46
C HIS A 109 27.47 11.72 -1.85
N LYS A 110 28.10 11.46 -0.69
CA LYS A 110 29.04 12.41 -0.06
C LYS A 110 30.35 12.52 -0.84
N ARG A 111 30.90 11.39 -1.31
CA ARG A 111 32.15 11.38 -2.12
C ARG A 111 31.98 12.18 -3.41
N VAL A 112 30.84 12.02 -4.08
CA VAL A 112 30.52 12.77 -5.30
C VAL A 112 30.31 14.25 -4.99
N ALA A 113 29.55 14.59 -3.95
CA ALA A 113 29.34 15.99 -3.54
C ALA A 113 30.66 16.72 -3.20
N LEU A 114 31.56 16.07 -2.44
CA LEU A 114 32.88 16.62 -2.10
C LEU A 114 33.76 16.81 -3.34
N LYS A 115 33.77 15.87 -4.29
CA LYS A 115 34.52 16.01 -5.54
C LYS A 115 34.03 17.21 -6.36
N ILE A 116 32.70 17.37 -6.49
CA ILE A 116 32.12 18.52 -7.22
C ILE A 116 32.46 19.83 -6.49
N LEU A 117 32.38 19.87 -5.16
CA LEU A 117 32.72 21.05 -4.37
C LEU A 117 34.20 21.46 -4.54
N LEU A 118 35.14 20.51 -4.62
CA LEU A 118 36.54 20.81 -4.88
C LEU A 118 36.77 21.33 -6.30
N ILE A 119 36.09 20.79 -7.30
CA ILE A 119 36.21 21.23 -8.69
C ILE A 119 35.67 22.65 -8.88
N VAL A 120 34.51 22.96 -8.30
CA VAL A 120 33.87 24.28 -8.44
C VAL A 120 34.45 25.31 -7.47
N GLY A 121 34.73 24.91 -6.23
CA GLY A 121 35.24 25.78 -5.17
C GLY A 121 36.72 26.13 -5.29
N SER A 122 37.50 25.41 -6.10
CA SER A 122 38.91 25.77 -6.35
C SER A 122 39.08 26.94 -7.34
N SER A 123 37.99 27.55 -7.80
CA SER A 123 37.99 28.76 -8.62
C SER A 123 37.06 29.82 -8.03
N VAL A 124 37.26 30.17 -6.75
CA VAL A 124 36.78 31.45 -6.22
C VAL A 124 37.77 32.51 -6.69
N LYS A 125 37.37 33.30 -7.69
CA LYS A 125 38.09 34.49 -8.14
C LYS A 125 37.68 35.70 -7.30
#